data_AF-A0A956T0K8-F1
#
_entry.id   AF-A0A956T0K8-F1
#
_cell.length_a   1.000
_cell.length_b   1.000
_cell.length_c   1.000
_cell.angle_alpha   90.00
_cell.angle_beta   90.00
_cell.angle_gamma   90.00
#
_symmetry.space_group_name_H-M   'P 1'
#
loop_
_entity.id
_entity.type
_entity.pdbx_description
1 polymer ?
#
loop_
_entity_poly.entity_id
_entity_poly.type
_entity_poly.pdbx_seq_one_letter_code
_entity_poly.pdbx_strand_id
1 'polypeptide(L)'
;MAKKKEILILALVIAVVATFCAYRFQKPTISISGVSLKDTRASSCSHLEFDDYRHFSSDEWTEHFYRMDSANIDIVYDESGSIHRLEGGIPEVDGEDASHWTADQFAQSLGPAALGGSSRTVGETGRSHLAYPEHRLLIYFEPTGNRFVLFKSGKDSSN
;
A
#
# COMPACT_ATOMS: atom_id res chain seq x y z
N MET A 1 -52.03 5.80 -6.96
CA MET A 1 -50.75 6.38 -7.43
C MET A 1 -49.76 6.71 -6.30
N ALA A 2 -50.22 7.08 -5.10
CA ALA A 2 -49.35 7.42 -3.95
C ALA A 2 -48.35 6.30 -3.55
N LYS A 3 -48.81 5.05 -3.43
CA LYS A 3 -47.96 3.89 -3.07
C LYS A 3 -46.75 3.65 -3.99
N LYS A 4 -46.88 3.94 -5.31
CA LYS A 4 -45.75 3.78 -6.24
C LYS A 4 -44.67 4.82 -6.02
N LYS A 5 -45.03 6.07 -5.68
CA LYS A 5 -44.08 7.13 -5.34
C LYS A 5 -43.35 6.84 -4.03
N GLU A 6 -44.05 6.33 -3.02
CA GLU A 6 -43.46 5.95 -1.73
C GLU A 6 -42.43 4.82 -1.86
N ILE A 7 -42.74 3.80 -2.67
CA ILE A 7 -41.80 2.71 -2.97
C ILE A 7 -40.55 3.22 -3.71
N LEU A 8 -40.73 4.17 -4.65
CA LEU A 8 -39.63 4.74 -5.43
C LEU A 8 -38.72 5.61 -4.56
N ILE A 9 -39.29 6.40 -3.64
CA ILE A 9 -38.54 7.19 -2.66
C ILE A 9 -37.78 6.26 -1.71
N LEU A 10 -38.41 5.20 -1.21
CA LEU A 10 -37.75 4.22 -0.35
C LEU A 10 -36.58 3.51 -1.05
N ALA A 11 -36.77 3.09 -2.31
CA ALA A 11 -35.71 2.49 -3.11
C ALA A 11 -34.54 3.45 -3.34
N LEU A 12 -34.83 4.74 -3.57
CA LEU A 12 -33.80 5.76 -3.77
C LEU A 12 -33.02 6.06 -2.48
N VAL A 13 -33.70 6.09 -1.33
CA VAL A 13 -33.06 6.22 -0.01
C VAL A 13 -32.16 5.02 0.27
N ILE A 14 -32.63 3.79 0.01
CA ILE A 14 -31.83 2.57 0.17
C ILE A 14 -30.61 2.60 -0.75
N ALA A 15 -30.77 3.03 -2.00
CA ALA A 15 -29.65 3.16 -2.93
C ALA A 15 -28.61 4.17 -2.43
N VAL A 16 -29.03 5.36 -2.00
CA VAL A 16 -28.11 6.39 -1.47
C VAL A 16 -27.40 5.89 -0.22
N VAL A 17 -28.11 5.26 0.71
CA VAL A 17 -27.51 4.68 1.93
C VAL A 17 -26.54 3.56 1.56
N ALA A 18 -26.89 2.68 0.62
CA ALA A 18 -26.01 1.61 0.16
C ALA A 18 -24.74 2.16 -0.51
N THR A 19 -24.86 3.20 -1.36
CA THR A 19 -23.70 3.85 -1.98
C THR A 19 -22.82 4.54 -0.93
N PHE A 20 -23.43 5.23 0.03
CA PHE A 20 -22.70 5.88 1.12
C PHE A 20 -21.98 4.88 2.02
N CYS A 21 -22.62 3.75 2.35
CA CYS A 21 -22.00 2.66 3.08
C CYS A 21 -20.86 2.04 2.26
N ALA A 22 -21.07 1.73 0.98
CA ALA A 22 -20.03 1.16 0.12
C ALA A 22 -18.79 2.08 0.02
N TYR A 23 -19.00 3.39 -0.06
CA TYR A 23 -17.93 4.38 -0.07
C TYR A 23 -17.19 4.45 1.28
N ARG A 24 -17.92 4.45 2.41
CA ARG A 24 -17.34 4.48 3.77
C ARG A 24 -16.57 3.21 4.14
N PHE A 25 -16.84 2.08 3.51
CA PHE A 25 -16.21 0.80 3.82
C PHE A 25 -15.19 0.36 2.77
N GLN A 26 -14.88 1.18 1.76
CA GLN A 26 -13.76 0.92 0.88
C GLN A 26 -12.46 1.05 1.67
N LYS A 27 -11.68 -0.03 1.70
CA LYS A 27 -10.32 0.03 2.20
C LYS A 27 -9.49 0.88 1.23
N PRO A 28 -8.72 1.86 1.73
CA PRO A 28 -7.86 2.67 0.88
C PRO A 28 -6.90 1.78 0.11
N THR A 29 -6.66 2.13 -1.14
CA THR A 29 -5.69 1.45 -2.00
C THR A 29 -4.32 2.00 -1.66
N ILE A 30 -3.38 1.11 -1.34
CA ILE A 30 -2.02 1.52 -1.00
C ILE A 30 -1.09 0.91 -2.03
N SER A 31 -0.28 1.77 -2.64
CA SER A 31 0.67 1.41 -3.66
C SER A 31 2.00 2.11 -3.43
N ILE A 32 3.01 1.59 -4.10
CA ILE A 32 4.30 2.24 -4.29
C ILE A 32 4.46 2.39 -5.80
N SER A 33 4.41 3.63 -6.29
CA SER A 33 4.52 3.99 -7.71
C SER A 33 3.62 3.11 -8.60
N GLY A 34 2.34 3.00 -8.22
CA GLY A 34 1.33 2.23 -8.94
C GLY A 34 1.36 0.71 -8.74
N VAL A 35 2.29 0.16 -7.94
CA VAL A 35 2.37 -1.27 -7.62
C VAL A 35 1.89 -1.56 -6.21
N SER A 36 1.07 -2.59 -6.03
CA SER A 36 0.48 -2.99 -4.76
C SER A 36 0.75 -4.46 -4.44
N LEU A 37 0.51 -4.88 -3.19
CA LEU A 37 0.62 -6.31 -2.80
C LEU A 37 -0.40 -7.24 -3.51
N LYS A 38 -1.38 -6.66 -4.21
CA LYS A 38 -2.37 -7.41 -5.00
C LYS A 38 -1.87 -7.71 -6.40
N ASP A 39 -0.79 -7.07 -6.83
CA ASP A 39 -0.21 -7.27 -8.13
C ASP A 39 0.52 -8.60 -8.25
N THR A 40 0.52 -9.11 -9.48
CA THR A 40 1.26 -10.30 -9.87
C THR A 40 2.57 -9.88 -10.50
N ARG A 41 3.50 -10.83 -10.67
CA ARG A 41 4.70 -10.62 -11.49
C ARG A 41 4.36 -10.09 -12.89
N ALA A 42 3.30 -10.61 -13.52
CA ALA A 42 2.92 -10.18 -14.87
C ALA A 42 2.39 -8.73 -14.88
N SER A 43 1.52 -8.36 -13.92
CA SER A 43 0.96 -7.00 -13.85
C SER A 43 2.03 -5.98 -13.47
N SER A 44 2.84 -6.24 -12.45
CA SER A 44 3.95 -5.35 -12.07
C SER A 44 4.97 -5.15 -13.19
N CYS A 45 5.36 -6.20 -13.92
CA CYS A 45 6.24 -6.06 -15.09
C CYS A 45 5.60 -5.19 -16.20
N SER A 46 4.29 -5.29 -16.43
CA SER A 46 3.60 -4.44 -17.40
C SER A 46 3.49 -2.98 -16.96
N HIS A 47 3.28 -2.73 -15.67
CA HIS A 47 3.16 -1.38 -15.10
C HIS A 47 4.48 -0.62 -15.10
N LEU A 48 5.60 -1.33 -14.96
CA LEU A 48 6.94 -0.73 -14.90
C LEU A 48 7.62 -0.61 -16.26
N GLU A 49 6.92 -1.01 -17.34
CA GLU A 49 7.16 -0.81 -18.77
C GLU A 49 8.60 -0.68 -19.29
N PHE A 50 9.61 -1.30 -18.69
CA PHE A 50 10.92 -1.53 -19.31
C PHE A 50 11.54 -2.81 -18.76
N ASP A 51 11.93 -3.71 -19.66
CA ASP A 51 12.72 -4.92 -19.35
C ASP A 51 13.94 -4.55 -18.49
N ASP A 52 13.81 -4.73 -17.18
CA ASP A 52 14.88 -4.54 -16.23
C ASP A 52 15.81 -5.77 -16.28
N TYR A 53 17.12 -5.51 -16.40
CA TYR A 53 18.11 -6.56 -16.63
C TYR A 53 18.23 -7.44 -15.38
N ARG A 54 17.60 -8.61 -15.46
CA ARG A 54 17.67 -9.71 -14.50
C ARG A 54 19.11 -10.15 -14.27
N HIS A 55 19.69 -9.85 -13.12
CA HIS A 55 20.77 -10.67 -12.57
C HIS A 55 20.20 -11.60 -11.50
N PHE A 56 20.03 -12.87 -11.90
CA PHE A 56 19.78 -13.96 -10.97
C PHE A 56 21.05 -14.20 -10.15
N SER A 57 21.00 -13.88 -8.86
CA SER A 57 21.98 -14.36 -7.88
C SER A 57 21.26 -15.32 -6.96
N SER A 58 21.64 -16.59 -7.03
CA SER A 58 20.94 -17.73 -6.45
C SER A 58 21.24 -17.95 -4.96
N ASP A 59 21.36 -16.91 -4.14
CA ASP A 59 21.68 -17.09 -2.73
C ASP A 59 20.85 -16.12 -1.86
N GLU A 60 19.94 -16.71 -1.09
CA GLU A 60 19.26 -16.19 0.12
C GLU A 60 18.56 -14.81 0.04
N TRP A 61 17.24 -14.88 -0.21
CA TRP A 61 16.19 -14.04 0.42
C TRP A 61 16.25 -12.51 0.30
N THR A 62 16.81 -11.93 -0.75
CA THR A 62 16.51 -10.52 -1.07
C THR A 62 16.85 -10.22 -2.53
N GLU A 63 15.83 -10.10 -3.37
CA GLU A 63 15.97 -9.40 -4.65
C GLU A 63 16.01 -7.90 -4.32
N HIS A 64 16.97 -7.15 -4.87
CA HIS A 64 17.04 -5.69 -4.73
C HIS A 64 17.30 -5.09 -6.10
N PHE A 65 16.35 -4.33 -6.62
CA PHE A 65 16.43 -3.73 -7.96
C PHE A 65 16.61 -2.22 -7.86
N TYR A 66 17.68 -1.68 -8.45
CA TYR A 66 17.96 -0.24 -8.48
C TYR A 66 18.21 0.19 -9.93
N ARG A 67 17.28 0.95 -10.49
CA ARG A 67 17.47 1.72 -11.74
C ARG A 67 17.35 3.21 -11.43
N MET A 68 18.33 4.01 -11.87
CA MET A 68 18.36 5.47 -11.66
C MET A 68 17.26 6.24 -12.42
N ASP A 69 16.67 5.60 -13.44
CA ASP A 69 15.55 6.07 -14.26
C ASP A 69 14.21 5.38 -13.92
N SER A 70 14.23 4.46 -12.96
CA SER A 70 13.05 3.78 -12.46
C SER A 70 12.50 4.47 -11.22
N ALA A 71 11.27 4.14 -10.87
CA ALA A 71 10.66 4.52 -9.61
C ALA A 71 11.43 4.04 -8.36
N ASN A 72 12.58 3.36 -8.47
CA ASN A 72 13.42 2.94 -7.35
C ASN A 72 12.63 2.07 -6.34
N ILE A 73 11.86 1.13 -6.89
CA ILE A 73 11.01 0.20 -6.14
C ILE A 73 11.73 -1.13 -6.03
N ASP A 74 11.77 -1.65 -4.81
CA ASP A 74 12.18 -3.00 -4.52
C ASP A 74 10.95 -3.92 -4.42
N ILE A 75 10.94 -5.00 -5.21
CA ILE A 75 9.83 -5.97 -5.27
C ILE A 75 10.38 -7.35 -4.96
N VAL A 76 9.87 -7.95 -3.88
CA VAL A 76 10.19 -9.33 -3.50
C VAL A 76 8.99 -10.21 -3.80
N TYR A 77 9.19 -11.24 -4.61
CA TYR A 77 8.18 -12.27 -4.89
C TYR A 77 8.35 -13.49 -3.97
N ASP A 78 7.24 -14.18 -3.71
CA ASP A 78 7.28 -15.54 -3.16
C ASP A 78 7.45 -16.61 -4.26
N GLU A 79 7.58 -17.88 -3.86
CA GLU A 79 7.72 -19.02 -4.79
C GLU A 79 6.55 -19.16 -5.76
N SER A 80 5.36 -18.63 -5.42
CA SER A 80 4.18 -18.64 -6.30
C SER A 80 4.20 -17.53 -7.35
N GLY A 81 5.16 -16.60 -7.28
CA GLY A 81 5.22 -15.41 -8.13
C GLY A 81 4.29 -14.28 -7.68
N SER A 82 3.78 -14.35 -6.46
CA SER A 82 3.00 -13.27 -5.85
C SER A 82 3.93 -12.30 -5.12
N ILE A 83 3.58 -11.02 -5.11
CA ILE A 83 4.38 -10.02 -4.39
C ILE A 83 4.26 -10.26 -2.88
N HIS A 84 5.40 -10.46 -2.22
CA HIS A 84 5.55 -10.65 -0.79
C HIS A 84 5.95 -9.36 -0.07
N ARG A 85 6.83 -8.54 -0.66
CA ARG A 85 7.25 -7.24 -0.10
C ARG A 85 7.45 -6.21 -1.20
N LEU A 86 7.10 -4.97 -0.90
CA LEU A 86 7.39 -3.78 -1.71
C LEU A 86 8.01 -2.70 -0.82
N GLU A 87 9.04 -2.02 -1.31
CA GLU A 87 9.65 -0.88 -0.64
C GLU A 87 10.24 0.08 -1.66
N GLY A 88 10.51 1.32 -1.25
CA GLY A 88 11.10 2.33 -2.11
C GLY A 88 10.03 3.12 -2.85
N GLY A 89 10.42 3.74 -3.96
CA GLY A 89 9.57 4.58 -4.80
C GLY A 89 8.67 5.60 -4.13
N ILE A 90 7.62 5.96 -4.86
CA ILE A 90 6.67 7.00 -4.45
C ILE A 90 5.55 6.32 -3.65
N PRO A 91 5.45 6.56 -2.33
CA PRO A 91 4.33 6.06 -1.53
C PRO A 91 3.01 6.70 -1.97
N GLU A 92 1.97 5.90 -2.11
CA GLU A 92 0.66 6.37 -2.59
C GLU A 92 -0.48 5.84 -1.73
N VAL A 93 -1.47 6.69 -1.45
CA VAL A 93 -2.75 6.32 -0.84
C VAL A 93 -3.87 6.78 -1.77
N ASP A 94 -4.67 5.83 -2.25
CA ASP A 94 -5.71 6.02 -3.27
C ASP A 94 -5.20 6.73 -4.55
N GLY A 95 -3.91 6.51 -4.87
CA GLY A 95 -3.23 7.10 -6.03
C GLY A 95 -2.72 8.53 -5.81
N GLU A 96 -2.86 9.09 -4.61
CA GLU A 96 -2.25 10.37 -4.24
C GLU A 96 -0.86 10.16 -3.63
N ASP A 97 0.12 10.96 -4.05
CA ASP A 97 1.48 10.94 -3.49
C ASP A 97 1.47 11.32 -2.00
N ALA A 98 1.88 10.36 -1.18
CA ALA A 98 1.92 10.44 0.27
C ALA A 98 3.33 10.71 0.83
N SER A 99 4.31 11.07 -0.02
CA SER A 99 5.72 11.29 0.35
C SER A 99 5.89 12.40 1.38
N HIS A 100 4.96 13.36 1.45
CA HIS A 100 5.04 14.49 2.37
C HIS A 100 3.82 14.61 3.29
N TRP A 101 3.03 13.55 3.38
CA TRP A 101 1.89 13.52 4.30
C TRP A 101 2.35 13.50 5.75
N THR A 102 1.61 14.22 6.58
CA THR A 102 1.76 14.22 8.03
C THR A 102 1.13 12.97 8.64
N ALA A 103 1.48 12.66 9.89
CA ALA A 103 0.83 11.59 10.66
C ALA A 103 -0.70 11.76 10.75
N ASP A 104 -1.18 13.01 10.84
CA ASP A 104 -2.61 13.31 10.89
C ASP A 104 -3.32 13.04 9.55
N GLN A 105 -2.68 13.31 8.42
CA GLN A 105 -3.20 12.96 7.11
C GLN A 105 -3.30 11.44 6.93
N PHE A 106 -2.28 10.69 7.37
CA PHE A 106 -2.38 9.22 7.42
C PHE A 106 -3.49 8.75 8.35
N ALA A 107 -3.68 9.40 9.50
CA ALA A 107 -4.74 9.04 10.43
C ALA A 107 -6.15 9.25 9.84
N GLN A 108 -6.32 10.31 9.04
CA GLN A 108 -7.58 10.61 8.35
C GLN A 108 -7.88 9.61 7.23
N SER A 109 -6.87 9.22 6.45
CA SER A 109 -7.06 8.35 5.28
C SER A 109 -7.06 6.87 5.65
N LEU A 110 -6.18 6.44 6.57
CA LEU A 110 -5.96 5.02 6.90
C LEU A 110 -6.60 4.61 8.23
N GLY A 111 -7.10 5.57 9.01
CA GLY A 111 -7.50 5.39 10.40
C GLY A 111 -6.33 5.57 11.38
N PRO A 112 -6.54 5.42 12.70
CA PRO A 112 -5.45 5.53 13.67
C PRO A 112 -4.43 4.41 13.48
N ALA A 113 -3.13 4.72 13.59
CA ALA A 113 -2.07 3.73 13.51
C ALA A 113 -2.17 2.74 14.69
N ALA A 114 -1.90 1.45 14.42
CA ALA A 114 -1.96 0.42 15.45
C ALA A 114 -0.75 0.47 16.39
N LEU A 115 0.42 0.86 15.85
CA LEU A 115 1.66 1.03 16.60
C LEU A 115 2.40 2.25 16.07
N GLY A 116 2.96 3.05 16.98
CA GLY A 116 3.84 4.16 16.66
C GLY A 116 5.05 4.13 17.58
N GLY A 117 6.25 4.21 17.01
CA GLY A 117 7.49 4.15 17.77
C GLY A 117 8.58 5.05 17.17
N SER A 118 9.54 5.45 17.99
CA SER A 118 10.82 5.95 17.49
C SER A 118 11.78 4.76 17.47
N SER A 119 12.32 4.42 16.31
CA SER A 119 13.36 3.38 16.26
C SER A 119 14.65 3.98 16.81
N ARG A 120 15.10 3.50 17.97
CA ARG A 120 16.43 3.79 18.54
C ARG A 120 17.28 2.53 18.39
N THR A 121 17.77 2.29 17.19
CA THR A 121 18.88 1.36 16.96
C THR A 121 20.18 2.18 16.83
N VAL A 122 21.25 1.69 17.44
CA VAL A 122 22.53 2.40 17.62
C VAL A 122 23.09 2.88 16.27
N GLY A 123 23.02 4.19 16.02
CA GLY A 123 23.65 4.85 14.87
C GLY A 123 22.72 5.65 13.95
N GLU A 124 21.40 5.45 14.00
CA GLU A 124 20.47 6.18 13.12
C GLU A 124 19.74 7.33 13.84
N THR A 125 19.62 8.46 13.14
CA THR A 125 18.75 9.59 13.50
C THR A 125 17.33 9.08 13.79
N GLY A 126 16.72 9.53 14.89
CA GLY A 126 15.43 9.02 15.40
C GLY A 126 14.29 9.09 14.38
N ARG A 127 14.16 8.03 13.57
CA ARG A 127 13.08 7.84 12.60
C ARG A 127 11.83 7.40 13.36
N SER A 128 10.78 8.23 13.31
CA SER A 128 9.44 7.84 13.74
C SER A 128 8.83 6.94 12.68
N HIS A 129 8.10 5.91 13.11
CA HIS A 129 7.35 5.04 12.21
C HIS A 129 5.92 4.85 12.70
N LEU A 130 5.02 4.57 11.75
CA LEU A 130 3.63 4.17 12.01
C LEU A 130 3.35 2.85 11.31
N ALA A 131 2.78 1.90 12.04
CA ALA A 131 2.37 0.61 11.51
C ALA A 131 0.86 0.54 11.33
N TYR A 132 0.46 0.06 10.16
CA TYR A 132 -0.91 -0.17 9.75
C TYR A 132 -1.09 -1.64 9.31
N PRO A 133 -1.23 -2.58 10.27
CA PRO A 133 -1.31 -4.02 9.96
C PRO A 133 -2.48 -4.40 9.05
N GLU A 134 -3.63 -3.74 9.24
CA GLU A 134 -4.84 -3.93 8.41
C GLU A 134 -4.62 -3.62 6.93
N HIS A 135 -3.61 -2.80 6.66
CA HIS A 135 -3.19 -2.32 5.36
C HIS A 135 -1.87 -2.94 4.91
N ARG A 136 -1.27 -3.82 5.71
CA ARG A 136 0.04 -4.43 5.45
C ARG A 136 1.14 -3.40 5.21
N LEU A 137 1.04 -2.25 5.89
CA LEU A 137 1.86 -1.07 5.64
C LEU A 137 2.65 -0.68 6.88
N LEU A 138 3.92 -0.33 6.67
CA LEU A 138 4.76 0.39 7.60
C LEU A 138 5.23 1.69 6.95
N ILE A 139 5.07 2.80 7.65
CA ILE A 139 5.45 4.14 7.19
C ILE A 139 6.63 4.61 8.03
N TYR A 140 7.73 4.94 7.38
CA TYR A 140 8.85 5.64 8.00
C TYR A 140 8.80 7.12 7.62
N PHE A 141 8.90 8.00 8.62
CA PHE A 141 9.00 9.43 8.39
C PHE A 141 10.48 9.80 8.30
N GLU A 142 10.91 10.23 7.11
CA GLU A 142 12.29 10.63 6.87
C GLU A 142 12.36 12.11 6.46
N PRO A 143 13.50 12.80 6.70
CA PRO A 143 13.63 14.22 6.36
C PRO A 143 13.42 14.51 4.86
N THR A 144 13.69 13.54 3.99
CA THR A 144 13.57 13.65 2.53
C THR A 144 12.20 13.23 2.00
N GLY A 145 11.33 12.68 2.84
CA GLY A 145 10.03 12.13 2.46
C GLY A 145 9.71 10.84 3.22
N ASN A 146 8.43 10.52 3.28
CA ASN A 146 7.93 9.29 3.85
C ASN A 146 8.34 8.10 2.98
N ARG A 147 8.65 6.98 3.60
CA ARG A 147 8.91 5.71 2.91
C ARG A 147 7.88 4.68 3.33
N PHE A 148 7.28 4.03 2.33
CA PHE A 148 6.38 2.90 2.56
C PHE A 148 7.15 1.58 2.48
N VAL A 149 6.79 0.66 3.36
CA VAL A 149 7.14 -0.75 3.27
C VAL A 149 5.85 -1.53 3.35
N LEU A 150 5.52 -2.22 2.26
CA LEU A 150 4.38 -3.13 2.18
C LEU A 150 4.87 -4.56 2.28
N PHE A 151 4.19 -5.40 3.06
CA PHE A 151 4.58 -6.80 3.17
C PHE A 151 3.41 -7.72 3.50
N LYS A 152 3.38 -8.91 2.90
CA LYS A 152 2.44 -9.95 3.31
C LYS A 152 2.91 -10.55 4.64
N SER A 153 1.99 -10.63 5.60
CA SER A 153 2.27 -11.34 6.86
C SER A 153 2.53 -12.81 6.55
N GLY A 154 3.62 -13.37 7.08
CA GLY A 154 3.98 -14.79 6.90
C GLY A 154 2.95 -15.78 7.46
N LYS A 155 1.93 -15.30 8.18
CA LYS A 155 0.83 -16.13 8.67
C LYS A 155 -0.20 -16.49 7.58
N ASP A 156 -0.15 -15.81 6.43
CA ASP A 156 -1.04 -16.10 5.30
C ASP A 156 -0.45 -17.17 4.34
N SER A 157 0.79 -17.58 4.57
CA SER A 157 1.51 -18.56 3.74
C SER A 157 1.16 -20.02 4.06
N SER A 158 0.24 -20.28 4.98
CA SER A 158 -0.21 -21.63 5.32
C SER A 158 -1.60 -21.90 4.73
N ASN A 159 -1.62 -22.43 3.51
CA ASN A 159 -2.71 -23.27 3.00
C ASN A 159 -2.11 -24.38 2.13
#